data_AF-A0A8J7L3G6-F1
#
_entry.id   AF-A0A8J7L3G6-F1
#
_cell.length_a   1.000
_cell.length_b   1.000
_cell.length_c   1.000
_cell.angle_alpha   90.00
_cell.angle_beta   90.00
_cell.angle_gamma   90.00
#
_symmetry.space_group_name_H-M   'P 1'
#
loop_
_entity.id
_entity.type
_entity.pdbx_description
1 polymer ?
#
loop_
_entity_poly.entity_id
_entity_poly.type
_entity_poly.pdbx_seq_one_letter_code
_entity_poly.pdbx_strand_id
1 'polypeptide(L)'
;MQVLNDFSWVVCKEIYKVLNDFMPSNSLFSTFEKEIITAQIYSLVWDDLCSFTERDPAARRSIEYVFRTYTCFKAVMYYRIANTLYYHTGDYEYKKPLLLQQLARRISEEAKVLTGVEIHPGAKIGSRFVIDHGTGTVIGETCEIGHDCYILQGVILGSTGIAANQAGKRHPTLGHKVEVGAFAKILGSVQIGDNVKISPGCIIRSDIPSKARVIVTNEYQIIKTEEPSNIEIYGVILKKNKELNIFGKGLRNTFLSLIDGENNEITNIAIQVIEKEDDQIKLYLKIIANKNQLKAEDIKIAISKNNSSITILNSLAVKNLLKYLINLAHLVGAQ
;
A
#
# COMPACT_ATOMS: atom_id res chain seq x y z
N MET A 1 -26.39 4.60 31.16
CA MET A 1 -26.47 3.77 29.93
C MET A 1 -27.50 4.39 29.01
N GLN A 2 -27.08 5.24 28.07
CA GLN A 2 -27.93 5.58 26.93
C GLN A 2 -28.29 4.29 26.20
N VAL A 3 -29.53 4.19 25.75
CA VAL A 3 -30.04 3.04 24.97
C VAL A 3 -29.17 2.94 23.71
N LEU A 4 -28.23 2.01 23.74
CA LEU A 4 -27.47 1.59 22.58
C LEU A 4 -28.48 1.07 21.55
N ASN A 5 -28.41 1.53 20.29
CA ASN A 5 -29.16 0.89 19.20
C ASN A 5 -28.85 -0.61 19.20
N ASP A 6 -29.80 -1.46 18.82
CA ASP A 6 -29.69 -2.93 18.91
C ASP A 6 -28.35 -3.50 18.39
N PHE A 7 -27.78 -2.87 17.36
CA PHE A 7 -26.52 -3.30 16.76
C PHE A 7 -25.27 -2.97 17.57
N SER A 8 -25.29 -1.90 18.37
CA SER A 8 -24.19 -1.54 19.26
C SER A 8 -23.98 -2.60 20.35
N TRP A 9 -25.07 -3.20 20.84
CA TRP A 9 -24.99 -4.33 21.77
C TRP A 9 -24.35 -5.57 21.12
N VAL A 10 -24.62 -5.83 19.84
CA VAL A 10 -24.00 -6.92 19.08
C VAL A 10 -22.48 -6.75 19.01
N VAL A 11 -22.00 -5.53 18.73
CA VAL A 11 -20.55 -5.22 18.69
C VAL A 11 -19.91 -5.44 20.06
N CYS A 12 -20.52 -4.92 21.14
CA CYS A 12 -20.04 -5.15 22.51
C CYS A 12 -19.96 -6.64 22.85
N LYS A 13 -21.00 -7.41 22.49
CA LYS A 13 -21.05 -8.85 22.75
C LYS A 13 -19.94 -9.60 22.05
N GLU A 14 -19.61 -9.23 20.81
CA GLU A 14 -18.50 -9.87 20.07
C GLU A 14 -17.14 -9.54 20.68
N ILE A 15 -16.91 -8.27 21.06
CA ILE A 15 -15.68 -7.87 21.78
C ILE A 15 -15.53 -8.68 23.08
N TYR A 16 -16.60 -8.74 23.88
CA TYR A 16 -16.61 -9.48 25.14
C TYR A 16 -16.37 -10.98 24.92
N LYS A 17 -16.99 -11.57 23.88
CA LYS A 17 -16.79 -12.96 23.50
C LYS A 17 -15.32 -13.25 23.20
N VAL A 18 -14.68 -12.45 22.35
CA VAL A 18 -13.24 -12.60 22.04
C VAL A 18 -12.41 -12.50 23.31
N LEU A 19 -12.66 -11.51 24.17
CA LEU A 19 -11.97 -11.42 25.47
C LEU A 19 -12.17 -12.68 26.32
N ASN A 20 -13.38 -13.23 26.37
CA ASN A 20 -13.69 -14.40 27.16
C ASN A 20 -13.09 -15.70 26.61
N ASP A 21 -13.00 -15.85 25.29
CA ASP A 21 -12.39 -17.00 24.62
C ASP A 21 -10.89 -17.11 24.94
N PHE A 22 -10.21 -15.95 25.01
CA PHE A 22 -8.79 -15.87 25.37
C PHE A 22 -8.55 -15.81 26.89
N MET A 23 -9.58 -15.47 27.67
CA MET A 23 -9.52 -15.31 29.12
C MET A 23 -10.77 -15.89 29.81
N PRO A 24 -10.94 -17.22 29.88
CA PRO A 24 -12.15 -17.83 30.45
C PRO A 24 -12.34 -17.49 31.94
N SER A 25 -13.58 -17.61 32.44
CA SER A 25 -13.98 -17.25 33.80
C SER A 25 -13.39 -18.20 34.85
N ASN A 26 -12.14 -17.91 35.25
CA ASN A 26 -11.35 -18.30 36.44
C ASN A 26 -9.91 -17.74 36.27
N SER A 27 -9.78 -16.63 35.53
CA SER A 27 -8.53 -16.10 34.96
C SER A 27 -8.14 -14.76 35.55
N LEU A 28 -7.14 -14.12 34.94
CA LEU A 28 -6.49 -12.88 35.36
C LEU A 28 -7.43 -11.68 35.60
N PHE A 29 -8.66 -11.70 35.05
CA PHE A 29 -9.68 -10.66 35.19
C PHE A 29 -11.05 -11.24 35.59
N SER A 30 -11.71 -10.55 36.50
CA SER A 30 -13.12 -10.72 36.85
C SER A 30 -14.05 -10.36 35.69
N THR A 31 -15.30 -10.83 35.74
CA THR A 31 -16.37 -10.44 34.80
C THR A 31 -16.49 -8.93 34.69
N PHE A 32 -16.45 -8.23 35.83
CA PHE A 32 -16.58 -6.77 35.88
C PHE A 32 -15.41 -6.06 35.19
N GLU A 33 -14.17 -6.51 35.38
CA GLU A 33 -13.00 -5.94 34.68
C GLU A 33 -13.10 -6.15 33.16
N LYS A 34 -13.61 -7.30 32.70
CA LYS A 34 -13.84 -7.55 31.27
C LYS A 34 -14.89 -6.60 30.69
N GLU A 35 -15.95 -6.29 31.43
CA GLU A 35 -16.96 -5.32 31.01
C GLU A 35 -16.37 -3.92 30.86
N ILE A 36 -15.52 -3.49 31.80
CA ILE A 36 -14.81 -2.21 31.71
C ILE A 36 -13.89 -2.17 30.48
N ILE A 37 -13.07 -3.19 30.27
CA ILE A 37 -12.17 -3.28 29.12
C ILE A 37 -12.98 -3.28 27.81
N THR A 38 -14.10 -3.99 27.76
CA THR A 38 -15.02 -3.99 26.62
C THR A 38 -15.53 -2.59 26.31
N ALA A 39 -15.96 -1.85 27.34
CA ALA A 39 -16.45 -0.49 27.18
C ALA A 39 -15.36 0.48 26.67
N GLN A 40 -14.10 0.30 27.11
CA GLN A 40 -12.96 1.09 26.62
C GLN A 40 -12.71 0.85 25.11
N ILE A 41 -12.71 -0.42 24.70
CA ILE A 41 -12.44 -0.84 23.32
C ILE A 41 -13.57 -0.44 22.38
N TYR A 42 -14.83 -0.51 22.85
CA TYR A 42 -16.03 -0.33 22.04
C TYR A 42 -16.01 0.97 21.23
N SER A 43 -15.61 2.09 21.84
CA SER A 43 -15.58 3.39 21.14
C SER A 43 -14.69 3.39 19.90
N LEU A 44 -13.49 2.82 20.00
CA LEU A 44 -12.55 2.72 18.87
C LEU A 44 -13.05 1.75 17.80
N VAL A 45 -13.56 0.59 18.22
CA VAL A 45 -14.10 -0.42 17.28
C VAL A 45 -15.32 0.13 16.54
N TRP A 46 -16.17 0.88 17.22
CA TRP A 46 -17.34 1.50 16.62
C TRP A 46 -16.96 2.57 15.60
N ASP A 47 -16.03 3.46 15.94
CA ASP A 47 -15.48 4.47 15.02
C ASP A 47 -14.85 3.83 13.77
N ASP A 48 -14.09 2.76 13.94
CA ASP A 48 -13.51 2.02 12.82
C ASP A 48 -14.61 1.40 11.95
N LEU A 49 -15.60 0.74 12.56
CA LEU A 49 -16.74 0.13 11.84
C LEU A 49 -17.53 1.15 11.02
N CYS A 50 -17.81 2.33 11.59
CA CYS A 50 -18.44 3.44 10.87
C CYS A 50 -17.56 3.90 9.70
N SER A 51 -16.25 4.06 9.92
CA SER A 51 -15.32 4.48 8.87
C SER A 51 -15.25 3.49 7.70
N PHE A 52 -15.21 2.17 7.97
CA PHE A 52 -15.32 1.15 6.92
C PHE A 52 -16.63 1.30 6.13
N THR A 53 -17.75 1.48 6.84
CA THR A 53 -19.09 1.59 6.24
C THR A 53 -19.24 2.83 5.36
N GLU A 54 -18.59 3.94 5.73
CA GLU A 54 -18.70 5.22 5.05
C GLU A 54 -17.77 5.35 3.85
N ARG A 55 -16.57 4.77 3.94
CA ARG A 55 -15.48 5.01 2.99
C ARG A 55 -15.39 3.95 1.89
N ASP A 56 -15.88 2.74 2.13
CA ASP A 56 -15.95 1.70 1.10
C ASP A 56 -17.33 1.70 0.41
N PRO A 57 -17.42 2.02 -0.90
CA PRO A 57 -18.67 1.92 -1.65
C PRO A 57 -19.30 0.52 -1.62
N ALA A 58 -18.50 -0.54 -1.55
CA ALA A 58 -18.97 -1.93 -1.49
C ALA A 58 -19.72 -2.25 -0.18
N ALA A 59 -19.52 -1.45 0.87
CA ALA A 59 -20.23 -1.58 2.13
C ALA A 59 -21.73 -1.25 2.01
N ARG A 60 -22.14 -0.57 0.92
CA ARG A 60 -23.53 -0.14 0.68
C ARG A 60 -24.13 0.63 1.86
N ARG A 61 -23.28 1.36 2.60
CA ARG A 61 -23.64 2.11 3.82
C ARG A 61 -24.30 1.25 4.92
N SER A 62 -24.06 -0.07 4.92
CA SER A 62 -24.64 -1.00 5.91
C SER A 62 -23.60 -1.45 6.95
N ILE A 63 -23.77 -0.97 8.19
CA ILE A 63 -22.95 -1.37 9.35
C ILE A 63 -23.01 -2.89 9.55
N GLU A 64 -24.21 -3.48 9.46
CA GLU A 64 -24.38 -4.92 9.65
C GLU A 64 -23.66 -5.74 8.58
N TYR A 65 -23.70 -5.29 7.33
CA TYR A 65 -23.00 -5.96 6.24
C TYR A 65 -21.49 -5.98 6.48
N VAL A 66 -20.90 -4.83 6.82
CA VAL A 66 -19.46 -4.72 7.13
C VAL A 66 -19.11 -5.61 8.32
N PHE A 67 -19.84 -5.49 9.43
CA PHE A 67 -19.58 -6.23 10.65
C PHE A 67 -19.57 -7.75 10.43
N ARG A 68 -20.53 -8.28 9.64
CA ARG A 68 -20.67 -9.72 9.40
C ARG A 68 -19.68 -10.24 8.37
N THR A 69 -19.36 -9.46 7.34
CA THR A 69 -18.67 -9.98 6.14
C THR A 69 -17.22 -9.53 5.99
N TYR A 70 -16.81 -8.41 6.59
CA TYR A 70 -15.47 -7.85 6.36
C TYR A 70 -14.46 -8.46 7.34
N THR A 71 -13.63 -9.38 6.84
CA THR A 71 -12.51 -9.96 7.58
C THR A 71 -11.48 -8.90 7.98
N CYS A 72 -11.32 -7.85 7.18
CA CYS A 72 -10.38 -6.76 7.47
C CYS A 72 -10.84 -5.89 8.65
N PHE A 73 -12.16 -5.69 8.79
CA PHE A 73 -12.72 -5.06 10.00
C PHE A 73 -12.46 -5.95 11.23
N LYS A 74 -12.65 -7.28 11.13
CA LYS A 74 -12.32 -8.21 12.21
C LYS A 74 -10.84 -8.12 12.63
N ALA A 75 -9.92 -7.96 11.67
CA ALA A 75 -8.50 -7.76 11.96
C ALA A 75 -8.25 -6.51 12.82
N VAL A 76 -8.87 -5.38 12.44
CA VAL A 76 -8.75 -4.13 13.20
C VAL A 76 -9.37 -4.28 14.59
N MET A 77 -10.55 -4.90 14.72
CA MET A 77 -11.19 -5.17 16.01
C MET A 77 -10.31 -6.03 16.93
N TYR A 78 -9.75 -7.13 16.42
CA TYR A 78 -8.83 -7.98 17.19
C TYR A 78 -7.57 -7.21 17.60
N TYR A 79 -7.04 -6.36 16.72
CA TYR A 79 -5.95 -5.46 17.07
C TYR A 79 -6.34 -4.51 18.21
N ARG A 80 -7.52 -3.87 18.20
CA ARG A 80 -7.95 -2.98 19.30
C ARG A 80 -7.99 -3.72 20.64
N ILE A 81 -8.48 -4.96 20.63
CA ILE A 81 -8.51 -5.83 21.81
C ILE A 81 -7.09 -6.15 22.27
N ALA A 82 -6.25 -6.64 21.36
CA ALA A 82 -4.88 -7.02 21.66
C ALA A 82 -4.04 -5.83 22.15
N ASN A 83 -4.15 -4.68 21.49
CA ASN A 83 -3.47 -3.43 21.84
C ASN A 83 -3.88 -2.93 23.23
N THR A 84 -5.17 -2.97 23.54
CA THR A 84 -5.67 -2.58 24.86
C THR A 84 -5.06 -3.47 25.94
N LEU A 85 -5.04 -4.80 25.75
CA LEU A 85 -4.40 -5.73 26.70
C LEU A 85 -2.88 -5.54 26.78
N TYR A 86 -2.22 -5.26 25.66
CA TYR A 86 -0.77 -5.04 25.60
C TYR A 86 -0.32 -3.86 26.45
N TYR A 87 -1.09 -2.77 26.45
CA TYR A 87 -0.83 -1.57 27.23
C TYR A 87 -1.59 -1.50 28.56
N HIS A 88 -2.38 -2.52 28.89
CA HIS A 88 -3.14 -2.53 30.14
C HIS A 88 -2.20 -2.68 31.34
N THR A 89 -2.01 -1.58 32.06
CA THR A 89 -1.31 -1.55 33.34
C THR A 89 -2.33 -1.49 34.46
N GLY A 90 -2.83 -2.63 34.91
CA GLY A 90 -3.52 -2.69 36.21
C GLY A 90 -2.50 -2.57 37.36
N ASP A 91 -2.98 -2.26 38.57
CA ASP A 91 -2.20 -2.21 39.82
C ASP A 91 -1.68 -3.60 40.22
N TYR A 92 -0.73 -4.13 39.46
CA TYR A 92 -0.23 -5.48 39.65
C TYR A 92 1.30 -5.46 39.73
N GLU A 93 1.81 -5.83 40.91
CA GLU A 93 3.23 -6.00 41.19
C GLU A 93 3.96 -6.73 40.05
N TYR A 94 4.81 -5.98 39.34
CA TYR A 94 6.03 -6.33 38.59
C TYR A 94 6.08 -7.57 37.66
N LYS A 95 5.07 -8.46 37.60
CA LYS A 95 5.11 -9.74 36.85
C LYS A 95 3.94 -9.99 35.88
N LYS A 96 2.83 -9.26 35.98
CA LYS A 96 1.69 -9.37 35.03
C LYS A 96 1.87 -8.73 33.64
N PRO A 97 2.77 -7.73 33.40
CA PRO A 97 2.90 -7.12 32.08
C PRO A 97 3.28 -8.13 30.98
N LEU A 98 4.16 -9.10 31.27
CA LEU A 98 4.60 -10.07 30.28
C LEU A 98 3.48 -11.05 29.87
N LEU A 99 2.64 -11.49 30.82
CA LEU A 99 1.53 -12.39 30.53
C LEU A 99 0.48 -11.71 29.64
N LEU A 100 0.15 -10.45 29.91
CA LEU A 100 -0.78 -9.67 29.09
C LEU A 100 -0.22 -9.41 27.69
N GLN A 101 1.08 -9.11 27.57
CA GLN A 101 1.73 -8.98 26.27
C GLN A 101 1.75 -10.30 25.48
N GLN A 102 1.98 -11.44 26.15
CA GLN A 102 1.88 -12.76 25.52
C GLN A 102 0.46 -13.05 25.04
N LEU A 103 -0.55 -12.70 25.84
CA LEU A 103 -1.95 -12.87 25.47
C LEU A 103 -2.34 -11.99 24.28
N ALA A 104 -1.97 -10.70 24.32
CA ALA A 104 -2.14 -9.77 23.22
C ALA A 104 -1.48 -10.29 21.93
N ARG A 105 -0.28 -10.89 22.05
CA ARG A 105 0.40 -11.51 20.92
C ARG A 105 -0.39 -12.71 20.39
N ARG A 106 -0.92 -13.59 21.24
CA ARG A 106 -1.77 -14.71 20.82
C ARG A 106 -3.02 -14.24 20.07
N ILE A 107 -3.71 -13.21 20.57
CA ILE A 107 -4.87 -12.62 19.88
C ILE A 107 -4.48 -12.09 18.49
N SER A 108 -3.30 -11.46 18.39
CA SER A 108 -2.80 -10.93 17.11
C SER A 108 -2.44 -12.05 16.13
N GLU A 109 -1.85 -13.16 16.59
CA GLU A 109 -1.58 -14.34 15.75
C GLU A 109 -2.88 -15.03 15.30
N GLU A 110 -3.88 -15.14 16.16
CA GLU A 110 -5.20 -15.67 15.77
C GLU A 110 -5.84 -14.78 14.69
N ALA A 111 -5.83 -13.46 14.89
CA ALA A 111 -6.32 -12.50 13.90
C ALA A 111 -5.60 -12.68 12.56
N LYS A 112 -4.28 -12.86 12.58
CA LYS A 112 -3.47 -13.11 11.39
C LYS A 112 -3.90 -14.37 10.66
N VAL A 113 -4.13 -15.48 11.37
CA VAL A 113 -4.60 -16.74 10.76
C VAL A 113 -6.00 -16.58 10.16
N LEU A 114 -6.90 -15.91 10.88
CA LEU A 114 -8.30 -15.74 10.46
C LEU A 114 -8.48 -14.74 9.30
N THR A 115 -7.62 -13.74 9.19
CA THR A 115 -7.83 -12.58 8.30
C THR A 115 -6.74 -12.35 7.28
N GLY A 116 -5.55 -12.95 7.45
CA GLY A 116 -4.38 -12.68 6.63
C GLY A 116 -3.72 -11.31 6.88
N VAL A 117 -4.16 -10.57 7.90
CA VAL A 117 -3.62 -9.27 8.30
C VAL A 117 -2.78 -9.42 9.56
N GLU A 118 -1.52 -8.99 9.53
CA GLU A 118 -0.65 -8.99 10.70
C GLU A 118 -0.52 -7.58 11.26
N ILE A 119 -1.00 -7.36 12.48
CA ILE A 119 -0.80 -6.12 13.22
C ILE A 119 -0.20 -6.46 14.57
N HIS A 120 1.00 -5.96 14.83
CA HIS A 120 1.62 -6.17 16.13
C HIS A 120 0.82 -5.44 17.23
N PRO A 121 0.56 -6.05 18.39
CA PRO A 121 -0.26 -5.43 19.43
C PRO A 121 0.36 -4.16 20.03
N GLY A 122 1.70 -4.03 19.98
CA GLY A 122 2.41 -2.83 20.38
C GLY A 122 2.32 -1.64 19.41
N ALA A 123 1.76 -1.81 18.20
CA ALA A 123 1.57 -0.69 17.28
C ALA A 123 0.55 0.31 17.87
N LYS A 124 0.75 1.61 17.66
CA LYS A 124 -0.17 2.66 18.12
C LYS A 124 -0.94 3.21 16.94
N ILE A 125 -2.24 2.94 16.87
CA ILE A 125 -3.07 3.31 15.73
C ILE A 125 -4.24 4.19 16.22
N GLY A 126 -4.46 5.34 15.59
CA GLY A 126 -5.58 6.24 15.87
C GLY A 126 -6.92 5.65 15.44
N SER A 127 -8.02 6.29 15.83
CA SER A 127 -9.39 5.91 15.43
C SER A 127 -9.70 6.12 13.94
N ARG A 128 -10.80 5.50 13.48
CA ARG A 128 -11.29 5.54 12.08
C ARG A 128 -10.26 4.98 11.10
N PHE A 129 -9.57 3.93 11.54
CA PHE A 129 -8.55 3.25 10.76
C PHE A 129 -9.19 2.17 9.88
N VAL A 130 -8.84 2.19 8.60
CA VAL A 130 -9.37 1.24 7.61
C VAL A 130 -8.22 0.48 6.97
N ILE A 131 -8.34 -0.85 6.98
CA ILE A 131 -7.56 -1.74 6.12
C ILE A 131 -8.53 -2.36 5.13
N ASP A 132 -8.33 -2.13 3.85
CA ASP A 132 -9.20 -2.64 2.80
C ASP A 132 -8.48 -3.70 1.97
N HIS A 133 -9.19 -4.79 1.69
CA HIS A 133 -8.66 -6.02 1.11
C HIS A 133 -7.42 -6.61 1.83
N GLY A 134 -7.24 -6.33 3.12
CA GLY A 134 -6.02 -6.38 3.91
C GLY A 134 -5.08 -7.60 3.86
N THR A 135 -5.40 -8.70 3.19
CA THR A 135 -4.54 -9.88 3.04
C THR A 135 -3.08 -9.50 2.72
N GLY A 136 -2.14 -10.04 3.48
CA GLY A 136 -0.70 -9.79 3.32
C GLY A 136 -0.21 -8.45 3.86
N THR A 137 -1.08 -7.67 4.51
CA THR A 137 -0.69 -6.42 5.19
C THR A 137 0.04 -6.74 6.49
N VAL A 138 1.16 -6.06 6.74
CA VAL A 138 2.00 -6.25 7.92
C VAL A 138 2.29 -4.88 8.57
N ILE A 139 1.92 -4.73 9.83
CA ILE A 139 2.16 -3.52 10.64
C ILE A 139 3.02 -3.89 11.84
N GLY A 140 4.27 -3.40 11.85
CA GLY A 140 5.25 -3.75 12.87
C GLY A 140 5.06 -3.09 14.24
N GLU A 141 5.75 -3.63 15.24
CA GLU A 141 5.61 -3.30 16.67
C GLU A 141 5.63 -1.82 17.01
N THR A 142 6.54 -1.05 16.43
CA THR A 142 6.74 0.35 16.79
C THR A 142 6.14 1.31 15.77
N CYS A 143 5.18 0.83 14.97
CA CYS A 143 4.39 1.70 14.10
C CYS A 143 3.56 2.67 14.93
N GLU A 144 3.51 3.91 14.47
CA GLU A 144 2.57 4.92 14.96
C GLU A 144 1.75 5.37 13.76
N ILE A 145 0.43 5.30 13.83
CA ILE A 145 -0.47 5.62 12.72
C ILE A 145 -1.54 6.56 13.25
N GLY A 146 -1.68 7.73 12.64
CA GLY A 146 -2.69 8.72 13.03
C GLY A 146 -4.12 8.29 12.71
N HIS A 147 -5.07 9.12 13.14
CA HIS A 147 -6.49 8.99 12.78
C HIS A 147 -6.75 9.03 11.28
N ASP A 148 -7.86 8.41 10.86
CA ASP A 148 -8.42 8.48 9.50
C ASP A 148 -7.52 7.89 8.40
N CYS A 149 -6.53 7.07 8.75
CA CYS A 149 -5.68 6.40 7.80
C CYS A 149 -6.42 5.26 7.06
N TYR A 150 -6.07 5.07 5.78
CA TYR A 150 -6.66 4.05 4.91
C TYR A 150 -5.54 3.29 4.21
N ILE A 151 -5.47 1.98 4.45
CA ILE A 151 -4.40 1.11 3.96
C ILE A 151 -5.01 0.02 3.10
N LEU A 152 -4.46 -0.18 1.90
CA LEU A 152 -4.86 -1.28 1.03
C LEU A 152 -4.04 -2.55 1.29
N GLN A 153 -4.48 -3.65 0.70
CA GLN A 153 -3.87 -4.98 0.78
C GLN A 153 -2.35 -5.01 0.54
N GLY A 154 -1.68 -5.95 1.19
CA GLY A 154 -0.26 -6.22 0.97
C GLY A 154 0.70 -5.11 1.41
N VAL A 155 0.23 -4.09 2.13
CA VAL A 155 1.09 -3.00 2.62
C VAL A 155 1.99 -3.48 3.74
N ILE A 156 3.27 -3.11 3.69
CA ILE A 156 4.25 -3.44 4.74
C ILE A 156 4.73 -2.16 5.41
N LEU A 157 4.42 -2.00 6.69
CA LEU A 157 5.01 -0.99 7.59
C LEU A 157 6.07 -1.68 8.46
N GLY A 158 7.29 -1.75 7.94
CA GLY A 158 8.34 -2.67 8.40
C GLY A 158 9.63 -1.98 8.86
N SER A 159 10.55 -2.76 9.41
CA SER A 159 11.92 -2.31 9.69
C SER A 159 12.80 -2.37 8.44
N THR A 160 13.91 -1.63 8.44
CA THR A 160 14.94 -1.74 7.38
C THR A 160 15.86 -2.94 7.55
N GLY A 161 16.14 -3.35 8.79
CA GLY A 161 16.97 -4.51 9.08
C GLY A 161 16.19 -5.83 9.03
N ILE A 162 16.91 -6.89 8.65
CA ILE A 162 16.37 -8.24 8.43
C ILE A 162 16.34 -9.03 9.76
N ALA A 163 17.43 -8.97 10.53
CA ALA A 163 17.58 -9.59 11.85
C ALA A 163 18.41 -8.67 12.76
N ALA A 164 18.39 -8.93 14.08
CA ALA A 164 19.12 -8.14 15.08
C ALA A 164 18.86 -6.62 14.98
N ASN A 165 17.60 -6.25 14.69
CA ASN A 165 17.19 -4.86 14.66
C ASN A 165 17.42 -4.21 16.03
N GLN A 166 17.76 -2.92 16.02
CA GLN A 166 17.90 -2.13 17.25
C GLN A 166 16.62 -2.19 18.07
N ALA A 167 16.78 -2.33 19.39
CA ALA A 167 15.68 -2.18 20.32
C ALA A 167 15.12 -0.75 20.23
N GLY A 168 13.79 -0.60 20.23
CA GLY A 168 13.12 0.69 20.13
C GLY A 168 12.50 1.00 18.75
N LYS A 169 12.38 2.30 18.44
CA LYS A 169 11.70 2.81 17.25
C LYS A 169 12.45 2.40 15.98
N ARG A 170 11.76 1.65 15.10
CA ARG A 170 12.34 1.07 13.88
C ARG A 170 11.32 0.87 12.76
N HIS A 171 10.06 1.18 13.03
CA HIS A 171 8.96 1.11 12.08
C HIS A 171 8.42 2.52 11.82
N PRO A 172 7.63 2.72 10.76
CA PRO A 172 7.17 4.05 10.33
C PRO A 172 6.29 4.78 11.34
N THR A 173 6.24 6.11 11.21
CA THR A 173 5.19 6.97 11.76
C THR A 173 4.38 7.56 10.62
N LEU A 174 3.07 7.35 10.62
CA LEU A 174 2.12 7.94 9.69
C LEU A 174 1.28 8.97 10.44
N GLY A 175 1.19 10.19 9.90
CA GLY A 175 0.30 11.23 10.36
C GLY A 175 -1.18 10.89 10.12
N HIS A 176 -2.03 11.90 10.23
CA HIS A 176 -3.47 11.76 10.03
C HIS A 176 -3.83 11.70 8.54
N LYS A 177 -4.91 10.98 8.21
CA LYS A 177 -5.48 10.94 6.85
C LYS A 177 -4.48 10.48 5.79
N VAL A 178 -3.54 9.61 6.16
CA VAL A 178 -2.62 9.00 5.20
C VAL A 178 -3.33 7.87 4.46
N GLU A 179 -3.23 7.89 3.13
CA GLU A 179 -3.73 6.82 2.26
C GLU A 179 -2.55 6.05 1.67
N VAL A 180 -2.50 4.74 1.90
CA VAL A 180 -1.42 3.87 1.43
C VAL A 180 -1.96 2.86 0.43
N GLY A 181 -1.47 2.96 -0.80
CA GLY A 181 -1.83 2.09 -1.91
C GLY A 181 -1.36 0.64 -1.74
N ALA A 182 -2.02 -0.28 -2.44
CA ALA A 182 -1.78 -1.71 -2.32
C ALA A 182 -0.31 -2.08 -2.58
N PHE A 183 0.22 -3.04 -1.83
CA PHE A 183 1.58 -3.57 -1.97
C PHE A 183 2.71 -2.55 -1.75
N ALA A 184 2.41 -1.35 -1.23
CA ALA A 184 3.44 -0.39 -0.86
C ALA A 184 4.22 -0.86 0.38
N LYS A 185 5.52 -0.54 0.44
CA LYS A 185 6.41 -0.86 1.56
C LYS A 185 6.98 0.43 2.13
N ILE A 186 6.72 0.71 3.40
CA ILE A 186 7.28 1.84 4.14
C ILE A 186 8.21 1.26 5.19
N LEU A 187 9.51 1.50 5.04
CA LEU A 187 10.56 0.77 5.76
C LEU A 187 11.43 1.69 6.60
N GLY A 188 11.56 1.34 7.88
CA GLY A 188 12.38 2.06 8.86
C GLY A 188 11.58 3.08 9.66
N SER A 189 12.27 3.79 10.55
CA SER A 189 11.70 4.88 11.35
C SER A 189 11.54 6.16 10.52
N VAL A 190 10.77 6.07 9.44
CA VAL A 190 10.46 7.19 8.55
C VAL A 190 9.19 7.90 9.01
N GLN A 191 9.12 9.20 8.79
CA GLN A 191 7.96 10.04 9.10
C GLN A 191 7.18 10.39 7.84
N ILE A 192 5.89 10.05 7.83
CA ILE A 192 4.93 10.40 6.80
C ILE A 192 3.99 11.46 7.38
N GLY A 193 3.99 12.66 6.82
CA GLY A 193 3.12 13.75 7.28
C GLY A 193 1.63 13.50 7.02
N ASP A 194 0.80 14.45 7.47
CA ASP A 194 -0.65 14.36 7.33
C ASP A 194 -1.11 14.49 5.88
N ASN A 195 -2.24 13.87 5.54
CA ASN A 195 -2.90 13.97 4.22
C ASN A 195 -1.97 13.56 3.06
N VAL A 196 -1.05 12.63 3.30
CA VAL A 196 -0.18 12.06 2.27
C VAL A 196 -0.89 10.92 1.55
N LYS A 197 -0.74 10.84 0.23
CA LYS A 197 -1.21 9.71 -0.59
C LYS A 197 -0.04 8.99 -1.23
N ILE A 198 0.12 7.71 -0.93
CA ILE A 198 1.18 6.85 -1.47
C ILE A 198 0.55 5.90 -2.48
N SER A 199 1.02 5.91 -3.72
CA SER A 199 0.54 5.01 -4.77
C SER A 199 0.88 3.55 -4.49
N PRO A 200 0.11 2.60 -5.06
CA PRO A 200 0.43 1.18 -4.99
C PRO A 200 1.87 0.86 -5.43
N GLY A 201 2.48 -0.14 -4.82
CA GLY A 201 3.83 -0.63 -5.16
C GLY A 201 5.00 0.29 -4.77
N CYS A 202 4.76 1.46 -4.18
CA CYS A 202 5.84 2.36 -3.76
C CYS A 202 6.72 1.72 -2.66
N ILE A 203 8.03 1.97 -2.71
CA ILE A 203 8.97 1.65 -1.62
C ILE A 203 9.48 2.95 -1.03
N ILE A 204 9.11 3.22 0.23
CA ILE A 204 9.47 4.43 0.96
C ILE A 204 10.53 4.12 2.00
N ARG A 205 11.62 4.90 1.97
CA ARG A 205 12.77 4.80 2.90
C ARG A 205 13.22 6.16 3.44
N SER A 206 12.44 7.21 3.19
CA SER A 206 12.76 8.58 3.57
C SER A 206 11.47 9.30 3.93
N ASP A 207 11.59 10.35 4.75
CA ASP A 207 10.46 11.11 5.23
C ASP A 207 9.70 11.79 4.09
N ILE A 208 8.38 11.90 4.25
CA ILE A 208 7.48 12.52 3.29
C ILE A 208 6.73 13.65 4.00
N PRO A 209 6.81 14.91 3.51
CA PRO A 209 6.11 16.03 4.13
C PRO A 209 4.58 15.90 3.96
N SER A 210 3.82 16.55 4.84
CA SER A 210 2.37 16.60 4.78
C SER A 210 1.84 17.12 3.43
N LYS A 211 0.66 16.67 3.03
CA LYS A 211 -0.05 17.02 1.78
C LYS A 211 0.70 16.63 0.50
N ALA A 212 1.69 15.75 0.60
CA ALA A 212 2.40 15.21 -0.56
C ALA A 212 1.67 14.04 -1.23
N ARG A 213 2.04 13.76 -2.47
CA ARG A 213 1.65 12.55 -3.20
C ARG A 213 2.89 11.84 -3.70
N VAL A 214 3.01 10.56 -3.41
CA VAL A 214 4.11 9.73 -3.90
C VAL A 214 3.59 8.77 -4.95
N ILE A 215 4.22 8.78 -6.12
CA ILE A 215 3.84 7.99 -7.28
C ILE A 215 5.04 7.22 -7.80
N VAL A 216 4.80 6.04 -8.37
CA VAL A 216 5.82 5.34 -9.17
C VAL A 216 5.89 6.02 -10.53
N THR A 217 7.05 6.57 -10.87
CA THR A 217 7.25 7.23 -12.17
C THR A 217 7.67 6.24 -13.26
N ASN A 218 8.45 5.21 -12.90
CA ASN A 218 8.99 4.22 -13.82
C ASN A 218 8.95 2.81 -13.24
N GLU A 219 8.59 1.86 -14.09
CA GLU A 219 8.88 0.43 -13.94
C GLU A 219 9.70 0.03 -15.18
N TYR A 220 10.58 -0.96 -15.08
CA TYR A 220 11.34 -1.44 -16.23
C TYR A 220 11.66 -2.93 -16.07
N GLN A 221 11.68 -3.66 -17.19
CA GLN A 221 12.11 -5.06 -17.23
C GLN A 221 13.34 -5.17 -18.11
N ILE A 222 14.42 -5.70 -17.54
CA ILE A 222 15.64 -5.94 -18.30
C ILE A 222 15.64 -7.41 -18.72
N ILE A 223 15.62 -7.68 -20.02
CA ILE A 223 15.70 -9.03 -20.59
C ILE A 223 17.08 -9.19 -21.21
N LYS A 224 18.02 -9.82 -20.50
CA LYS A 224 19.36 -10.09 -21.03
C LYS A 224 19.36 -11.40 -21.81
N THR A 225 19.71 -11.34 -23.08
CA THR A 225 20.08 -12.47 -23.96
C THR A 225 21.59 -12.73 -23.84
N GLU A 226 22.09 -13.86 -24.36
CA GLU A 226 23.37 -14.54 -24.01
C GLU A 226 24.67 -13.69 -23.96
N GLU A 227 24.69 -12.46 -24.49
CA GLU A 227 25.83 -11.55 -24.36
C GLU A 227 25.62 -10.48 -23.28
N PRO A 228 26.66 -10.12 -22.51
CA PRO A 228 26.56 -9.05 -21.52
C PRO A 228 26.23 -7.71 -22.18
N SER A 229 24.98 -7.28 -21.98
CA SER A 229 24.53 -5.92 -22.28
C SER A 229 25.26 -4.91 -21.39
N ASN A 230 25.98 -3.96 -22.00
CA ASN A 230 26.51 -2.76 -21.34
C ASN A 230 25.49 -1.62 -21.24
N ILE A 231 24.20 -1.89 -21.53
CA ILE A 231 23.14 -0.91 -21.39
C ILE A 231 22.63 -0.96 -19.94
N GLU A 232 22.58 0.20 -19.29
CA GLU A 232 21.90 0.40 -18.01
C GLU A 232 20.83 1.47 -18.18
N ILE A 233 19.68 1.30 -17.53
CA ILE A 233 18.60 2.29 -17.51
C ILE A 233 18.36 2.70 -16.06
N TYR A 234 18.50 4.00 -15.81
CA TYR A 234 18.27 4.60 -14.49
C TYR A 234 16.87 5.18 -14.36
N GLY A 235 16.26 5.63 -15.47
CA GLY A 235 14.88 6.09 -15.44
C GLY A 235 14.41 6.70 -16.75
N VAL A 236 13.10 6.97 -16.79
CA VAL A 236 12.43 7.66 -17.90
C VAL A 236 11.62 8.83 -17.34
N ILE A 237 11.67 10.00 -17.97
CA ILE A 237 10.94 11.18 -17.53
C ILE A 237 10.14 11.72 -18.72
N LEU A 238 8.83 11.92 -18.52
CA LEU A 238 8.01 12.70 -19.43
C LEU A 238 8.01 14.16 -18.98
N LYS A 239 8.59 15.03 -19.79
CA LYS A 239 8.55 16.48 -19.55
C LYS A 239 7.19 17.06 -19.93
N LYS A 240 6.90 18.27 -19.43
CA LYS A 240 5.65 19.00 -19.71
C LYS A 240 5.42 19.23 -21.21
N ASN A 241 6.49 19.45 -21.97
CA ASN A 241 6.48 19.61 -23.44
C ASN A 241 6.32 18.28 -24.20
N LYS A 242 6.02 17.17 -23.52
CA LYS A 242 5.85 15.82 -24.09
C LYS A 242 7.15 15.17 -24.60
N GLU A 243 8.31 15.76 -24.30
CA GLU A 243 9.61 15.12 -24.51
C GLU A 243 9.77 13.97 -23.53
N LEU A 244 10.17 12.81 -24.03
CA LEU A 244 10.53 11.65 -23.23
C LEU A 244 12.06 11.58 -23.11
N ASN A 245 12.56 11.56 -21.89
CA ASN A 245 13.98 11.49 -21.58
C ASN A 245 14.27 10.14 -20.94
N ILE A 246 15.12 9.33 -21.56
CA ILE A 246 15.60 8.05 -21.03
C ILE A 246 17.02 8.29 -20.50
N PHE A 247 17.24 8.04 -19.23
CA PHE A 247 18.54 8.18 -18.55
C PHE A 247 19.15 6.81 -18.30
N GLY A 248 20.45 6.67 -18.49
CA GLY A 248 21.12 5.38 -18.43
C GLY A 248 22.62 5.46 -18.67
N LYS A 249 23.20 4.36 -19.17
CA LYS A 249 24.58 4.24 -19.62
C LYS A 249 24.66 3.31 -20.83
N GLY A 250 25.63 3.52 -21.71
CA GLY A 250 25.78 2.69 -22.91
C GLY A 250 24.70 2.94 -23.98
N LEU A 251 23.96 4.06 -23.87
CA LEU A 251 22.81 4.38 -24.71
C LEU A 251 23.20 4.80 -26.12
N ARG A 252 24.46 5.18 -26.33
CA ARG A 252 24.98 5.55 -27.65
C ARG A 252 24.97 4.32 -28.57
N ASN A 253 24.59 4.53 -29.82
CA ASN A 253 24.45 3.49 -30.86
C ASN A 253 23.45 2.37 -30.53
N THR A 254 22.45 2.62 -29.68
CA THR A 254 21.32 1.71 -29.49
C THR A 254 20.28 1.87 -30.62
N PHE A 255 19.40 0.89 -30.81
CA PHE A 255 18.18 0.99 -31.60
C PHE A 255 16.98 1.10 -30.67
N LEU A 256 15.98 1.87 -31.08
CA LEU A 256 14.74 2.05 -30.34
C LEU A 256 13.58 1.54 -31.18
N SER A 257 12.73 0.72 -30.58
CA SER A 257 11.46 0.32 -31.19
C SER A 257 10.33 0.39 -30.17
N LEU A 258 9.11 0.50 -30.66
CA LEU A 258 7.90 0.33 -29.86
C LEU A 258 7.41 -1.10 -30.08
N ILE A 259 7.08 -1.79 -28.99
CA ILE A 259 6.55 -3.15 -29.05
C ILE A 259 5.28 -3.28 -28.22
N ASP A 260 4.40 -4.21 -28.58
CA ASP A 260 3.15 -4.48 -27.87
C ASP A 260 3.31 -5.48 -26.70
N GLY A 261 2.18 -5.89 -26.12
CA GLY A 261 2.10 -6.86 -25.04
C GLY A 261 2.72 -8.22 -25.40
N GLU A 262 2.61 -8.60 -26.68
CA GLU A 262 3.10 -9.85 -27.29
C GLU A 262 4.52 -9.71 -27.87
N ASN A 263 5.14 -8.53 -27.71
CA ASN A 263 6.45 -8.14 -28.24
C ASN A 263 6.51 -8.01 -29.78
N ASN A 264 5.37 -7.80 -30.45
CA ASN A 264 5.36 -7.44 -31.86
C ASN A 264 5.71 -5.96 -32.03
N GLU A 265 6.42 -5.61 -33.11
CA GLU A 265 6.79 -4.23 -33.39
C GLU A 265 5.58 -3.37 -33.82
N ILE A 266 5.49 -2.19 -33.22
CA ILE A 266 4.44 -1.20 -33.47
C ILE A 266 4.98 -0.16 -34.46
N THR A 267 4.44 -0.17 -35.68
CA THR A 267 4.92 0.67 -36.79
C THR A 267 4.05 1.92 -37.03
N ASN A 268 2.89 2.01 -36.39
CA ASN A 268 1.97 3.14 -36.54
C ASN A 268 2.32 4.35 -35.65
N ILE A 269 3.34 4.23 -34.79
CA ILE A 269 3.90 5.31 -33.98
C ILE A 269 5.40 5.42 -34.26
N ALA A 270 5.85 6.59 -34.70
CA ALA A 270 7.26 6.90 -34.90
C ALA A 270 7.91 7.33 -33.59
N ILE A 271 9.13 6.83 -33.37
CA ILE A 271 10.08 7.40 -32.42
C ILE A 271 10.90 8.47 -33.14
N GLN A 272 10.79 9.73 -32.71
CA GLN A 272 11.59 10.83 -33.20
C GLN A 272 12.67 11.17 -32.17
N VAL A 273 13.89 10.69 -32.41
CA VAL A 273 15.04 10.98 -31.53
C VAL A 273 15.52 12.41 -31.77
N ILE A 274 15.56 13.19 -30.70
CA ILE A 274 16.04 14.58 -30.68
C ILE A 274 17.54 14.59 -30.41
N GLU A 275 17.95 13.80 -29.42
CA GLU A 275 19.32 13.76 -28.92
C GLU A 275 19.60 12.35 -28.39
N LYS A 276 20.82 11.86 -28.63
CA LYS A 276 21.24 10.52 -28.25
C LYS A 276 22.70 10.52 -27.84
N GLU A 277 22.92 10.57 -26.54
CA GLU A 277 24.22 10.50 -25.89
C GLU A 277 24.39 9.13 -25.21
N ASP A 278 25.51 8.93 -24.51
CA ASP A 278 25.75 7.65 -23.84
C ASP A 278 24.95 7.51 -22.53
N ASP A 279 24.66 8.63 -21.89
CA ASP A 279 23.96 8.74 -20.60
C ASP A 279 22.48 9.15 -20.72
N GLN A 280 22.07 9.67 -21.89
CA GLN A 280 20.69 10.07 -22.13
C GLN A 280 20.22 9.90 -23.58
N ILE A 281 18.91 9.65 -23.74
CA ILE A 281 18.20 9.76 -25.01
C ILE A 281 16.99 10.67 -24.82
N LYS A 282 16.82 11.67 -25.68
CA LYS A 282 15.65 12.56 -25.74
C LYS A 282 14.86 12.24 -27.00
N LEU A 283 13.56 12.02 -26.88
CA LEU A 283 12.71 11.65 -28.01
C LEU A 283 11.27 12.17 -27.89
N TYR A 284 10.58 12.23 -29.02
CA TYR A 284 9.12 12.38 -29.12
C TYR A 284 8.50 11.11 -29.72
N LEU A 285 7.23 10.88 -29.42
CA LEU A 285 6.40 9.88 -30.09
C LEU A 285 5.40 10.58 -30.99
N LYS A 286 5.25 10.11 -32.24
CA LYS A 286 4.32 10.68 -33.23
C LYS A 286 3.49 9.59 -33.88
N ILE A 287 2.17 9.72 -33.89
CA ILE A 287 1.30 8.80 -34.62
C ILE A 287 1.45 9.05 -36.12
N ILE A 288 1.68 7.98 -36.89
CA ILE A 288 1.89 8.02 -38.35
C ILE A 288 0.70 7.43 -39.10
N ALA A 289 0.00 6.45 -38.53
CA ALA A 289 -1.14 5.81 -39.17
C ALA A 289 -2.26 5.48 -38.17
N ASN A 290 -3.50 5.82 -38.52
CA ASN A 290 -4.67 5.52 -37.70
C ASN A 290 -5.27 4.18 -38.15
N LYS A 291 -4.72 3.07 -37.67
CA LYS A 291 -5.30 1.72 -37.84
C LYS A 291 -5.58 1.15 -36.46
N ASN A 292 -6.88 0.96 -36.17
CA ASN A 292 -7.55 0.22 -35.07
C ASN A 292 -6.89 0.09 -33.67
N GLN A 293 -7.72 0.33 -32.64
CA GLN A 293 -7.59 -0.04 -31.20
C GLN A 293 -6.19 -0.36 -30.66
N LEU A 294 -5.28 0.61 -30.70
CA LEU A 294 -4.09 0.55 -29.83
C LEU A 294 -4.54 0.69 -28.37
N LYS A 295 -4.37 -0.36 -27.57
CA LYS A 295 -4.47 -0.24 -26.12
C LYS A 295 -3.16 0.33 -25.61
N ALA A 296 -3.18 1.57 -25.12
CA ALA A 296 -2.01 2.27 -24.57
C ALA A 296 -1.33 1.50 -23.41
N GLU A 297 -2.04 0.52 -22.85
CA GLU A 297 -1.66 -0.30 -21.70
C GLU A 297 -0.53 -1.28 -22.03
N ASP A 298 -0.41 -1.66 -23.30
CA ASP A 298 0.44 -2.78 -23.76
C ASP A 298 1.71 -2.32 -24.49
N ILE A 299 1.87 -1.02 -24.72
CA ILE A 299 2.99 -0.46 -25.50
C ILE A 299 4.22 -0.27 -24.61
N LYS A 300 5.36 -0.79 -25.07
CA LYS A 300 6.66 -0.75 -24.40
C LYS A 300 7.71 -0.11 -25.33
N ILE A 301 8.75 0.50 -24.75
CA ILE A 301 9.93 0.95 -25.51
C ILE A 301 11.02 -0.09 -25.37
N ALA A 302 11.42 -0.72 -26.46
CA ALA A 302 12.58 -1.60 -26.50
C ALA A 302 13.82 -0.81 -26.91
N ILE A 303 14.92 -1.03 -26.20
CA ILE A 303 16.24 -0.48 -26.46
C ILE A 303 17.17 -1.66 -26.73
N SER A 304 17.70 -1.76 -27.94
CA SER A 304 18.60 -2.86 -28.31
C SER A 304 19.97 -2.36 -28.76
N LYS A 305 20.98 -3.21 -28.57
CA LYS A 305 22.35 -3.00 -29.06
C LYS A 305 22.99 -4.37 -29.24
N ASN A 306 23.50 -4.64 -30.45
CA ASN A 306 23.98 -5.96 -30.83
C ASN A 306 22.90 -7.02 -30.53
N ASN A 307 23.28 -8.11 -29.87
CA ASN A 307 22.37 -9.19 -29.49
C ASN A 307 21.66 -8.94 -28.15
N SER A 308 21.81 -7.76 -27.52
CA SER A 308 21.20 -7.40 -26.23
C SER A 308 19.99 -6.49 -26.39
N SER A 309 18.95 -6.66 -25.57
CA SER A 309 17.80 -5.75 -25.50
C SER A 309 17.40 -5.42 -24.07
N ILE A 310 16.78 -4.27 -23.87
CA ILE A 310 16.16 -3.85 -22.62
C ILE A 310 14.79 -3.30 -22.96
N THR A 311 13.77 -3.75 -22.26
CA THR A 311 12.39 -3.30 -22.50
C THR A 311 11.92 -2.45 -21.34
N ILE A 312 11.71 -1.17 -21.59
CA ILE A 312 11.06 -0.29 -20.63
C ILE A 312 9.58 -0.65 -20.64
N LEU A 313 9.18 -1.50 -19.69
CA LEU A 313 7.79 -1.84 -19.46
C LEU A 313 7.07 -0.69 -18.81
N ASN A 314 5.84 -0.44 -19.24
CA ASN A 314 4.82 0.16 -18.39
C ASN A 314 5.16 1.51 -17.73
N SER A 315 6.19 2.24 -18.17
CA SER A 315 6.53 3.54 -17.60
C SER A 315 5.29 4.44 -17.65
N LEU A 316 4.87 4.96 -16.49
CA LEU A 316 3.69 5.81 -16.38
C LEU A 316 3.82 7.03 -17.30
N ALA A 317 5.06 7.54 -17.46
CA ALA A 317 5.41 8.56 -18.43
C ALA A 317 5.05 8.15 -19.87
N VAL A 318 5.49 6.97 -20.32
CA VAL A 318 5.20 6.44 -21.66
C VAL A 318 3.70 6.18 -21.84
N LYS A 319 3.05 5.53 -20.87
CA LYS A 319 1.59 5.28 -20.89
C LYS A 319 0.78 6.57 -21.00
N ASN A 320 1.10 7.58 -20.19
CA ASN A 320 0.38 8.85 -20.21
C ASN A 320 0.57 9.61 -21.53
N LEU A 321 1.78 9.59 -22.08
CA LEU A 321 2.05 10.18 -23.39
C LEU A 321 1.24 9.47 -24.49
N LEU A 322 1.22 8.14 -24.48
CA LEU A 322 0.51 7.34 -25.47
C LEU A 322 -1.01 7.49 -25.37
N LYS A 323 -1.58 7.48 -24.16
CA LYS A 323 -3.02 7.77 -23.96
C LYS A 323 -3.40 9.14 -24.52
N TYR A 324 -2.56 10.16 -24.29
CA TYR A 324 -2.77 11.50 -24.83
C TYR A 324 -2.74 11.51 -26.36
N LEU A 325 -1.74 10.87 -26.97
CA LEU A 325 -1.60 10.79 -28.43
C LEU A 325 -2.77 10.01 -29.07
N ILE A 326 -3.16 8.87 -28.49
CA ILE A 326 -4.28 8.06 -28.98
C ILE A 326 -5.60 8.84 -28.88
N ASN A 327 -5.86 9.50 -27.75
CA ASN A 327 -7.06 10.35 -27.60
C ASN A 327 -7.07 11.51 -28.60
N LEU A 328 -5.91 12.15 -28.84
CA LEU A 328 -5.78 13.16 -29.89
C LEU A 328 -6.06 12.57 -31.28
N ALA A 329 -5.54 11.39 -31.61
CA ALA A 329 -5.80 10.75 -32.90
C ALA A 329 -7.28 10.38 -33.08
N HIS A 330 -8.00 10.04 -32.00
CA HIS A 330 -9.45 9.86 -32.03
C HIS A 330 -10.20 11.18 -32.24
N LEU A 331 -9.74 12.27 -31.62
CA LEU A 331 -10.34 13.61 -31.77
C LEU A 331 -10.07 14.21 -33.15
N VAL A 332 -8.88 13.96 -33.72
CA VAL A 332 -8.44 14.47 -35.03
C VAL A 332 -8.90 13.55 -36.17
N GLY A 333 -9.22 12.29 -35.88
CA GLY A 333 -9.80 11.30 -36.80
C GLY A 333 -11.27 11.53 -37.18
N ALA A 334 -11.81 12.73 -36.94
CA ALA A 334 -12.96 13.27 -37.65
C ALA A 334 -12.46 14.18 -38.79
N GLN A 335 -11.65 13.62 -39.71
CA GLN A 335 -11.45 14.12 -41.07
C GLN A 335 -10.71 13.08 -41.92
#